data_AF-A0AAV6YQZ0-F1
#
_entry.id   AF-A0AAV6YQZ0-F1
#
_cell.length_a   1.000
_cell.length_b   1.000
_cell.length_c   1.000
_cell.angle_alpha   90.00
_cell.angle_beta   90.00
_cell.angle_gamma   90.00
#
_symmetry.space_group_name_H-M   'P 1'
#
loop_
_entity.id
_entity.type
_entity.pdbx_description
1 polymer ?
#
loop_
_entity_poly.entity_id
_entity_poly.type
_entity_poly.pdbx_seq_one_letter_code
_entity_poly.pdbx_strand_id
1 'polypeptide(L)'
;MSLLAVFHDEPRLLQLLSFVMVLMGVVSFLMLRFIRVPYGRYASDVFGPPVPVRLAWFIQELPSLAVPVYYLIVHREVAAPAQILLLAFICHYVQ
;
A
#
# COMPACT_ATOMS: atom_id res chain seq x y z
N MET A 1 2.63 -6.14 26.72
CA MET A 1 2.14 -4.88 26.12
C MET A 1 1.02 -5.26 25.16
N SER A 2 -0.21 -4.76 25.35
CA SER A 2 -1.37 -5.18 24.54
C SER A 2 -1.37 -4.50 23.18
N LEU A 3 -1.83 -5.20 22.13
CA LEU A 3 -2.00 -4.66 20.78
C LEU A 3 -2.83 -3.37 20.75
N LEU A 4 -3.86 -3.29 21.60
CA LEU A 4 -4.73 -2.13 21.75
C LEU A 4 -3.97 -0.86 22.17
N ALA A 5 -2.94 -0.99 23.01
CA ALA A 5 -2.17 0.16 23.45
C ALA A 5 -1.34 0.80 22.31
N VAL A 6 -0.96 0.01 21.30
CA VAL A 6 -0.22 0.51 20.13
C VAL A 6 -1.13 1.30 19.19
N PHE A 7 -2.38 0.89 19.02
CA PHE A 7 -3.35 1.61 18.17
C PHE A 7 -3.73 2.98 18.71
N HIS A 8 -3.55 3.23 20.01
CA HIS A 8 -3.79 4.55 20.62
C HIS A 8 -2.56 5.48 20.61
N ASP A 9 -1.40 4.98 20.16
CA ASP A 9 -0.15 5.73 20.08
C ASP A 9 0.28 5.87 18.61
N GLU A 10 -0.22 6.93 17.96
CA GLU A 10 -0.05 7.16 16.52
C GLU A 10 1.43 7.12 16.08
N PRO A 11 2.40 7.80 16.73
CA PRO A 11 3.80 7.71 16.34
C PRO A 11 4.35 6.28 16.38
N ARG A 12 4.02 5.51 17.42
CA ARG A 12 4.47 4.11 17.52
C ARG A 12 3.81 3.22 16.48
N LEU A 13 2.52 3.44 16.21
CA LEU A 13 1.80 2.72 15.16
C LEU A 13 2.45 2.97 13.80
N LEU A 14 2.74 4.24 13.46
CA LEU A 14 3.40 4.60 12.20
C LEU A 14 4.77 3.93 12.06
N GLN A 15 5.59 3.97 13.12
CA GLN A 15 6.90 3.28 13.12
C GLN A 15 6.76 1.77 12.91
N LEU A 16 5.81 1.13 13.61
CA LEU A 16 5.55 -0.30 13.46
C LEU A 16 5.15 -0.64 12.01
N LEU A 17 4.22 0.11 11.42
CA LEU A 17 3.78 -0.08 10.05
C LEU A 17 4.93 0.12 9.05
N SER A 18 5.79 1.12 9.26
CA SER A 18 7.00 1.31 8.46
C SER A 18 7.95 0.10 8.54
N PHE A 19 8.20 -0.44 9.74
CA PHE A 19 9.02 -1.64 9.89
C PHE A 19 8.39 -2.88 9.26
N VAL A 20 7.07 -3.03 9.35
CA VAL A 20 6.34 -4.10 8.66
C VAL A 20 6.52 -3.98 7.15
N MET A 21 6.40 -2.78 6.57
CA MET A 21 6.65 -2.57 5.13
C MET A 21 8.07 -2.95 4.72
N VAL A 22 9.09 -2.53 5.50
CA VAL A 22 10.49 -2.90 5.24
C VAL A 22 10.67 -4.42 5.30
N LEU A 23 10.11 -5.07 6.33
CA LEU A 23 10.17 -6.52 6.47
C LEU A 23 9.50 -7.23 5.29
N MET A 24 8.30 -6.80 4.89
CA MET A 24 7.59 -7.35 3.72
C MET A 24 8.41 -7.18 2.45
N GLY A 25 9.10 -6.04 2.27
CA GLY A 25 10.01 -5.81 1.16
C GLY A 25 11.18 -6.81 1.15
N VAL A 26 11.84 -7.02 2.30
CA VAL A 26 12.96 -7.98 2.43
C VAL A 26 12.50 -9.42 2.16
N VAL A 27 11.36 -9.81 2.73
CA VAL A 27 10.77 -11.15 2.52
C VAL A 27 10.39 -11.34 1.06
N SER A 28 9.71 -10.36 0.44
CA SER A 28 9.32 -10.42 -0.97
C SER A 28 10.54 -10.52 -1.88
N PHE A 29 11.55 -9.68 -1.64
CA PHE A 29 12.83 -9.74 -2.33
C PHE A 29 13.40 -11.17 -2.27
N LEU A 30 13.53 -11.77 -1.08
CA LEU A 30 14.01 -13.13 -0.86
C LEU A 30 13.17 -14.20 -1.58
N MET A 31 11.85 -14.15 -1.44
CA MET A 31 10.93 -15.13 -2.03
C MET A 31 10.93 -15.09 -3.55
N LEU A 32 10.99 -13.90 -4.16
CA LEU A 32 10.95 -13.71 -5.61
C LEU A 32 12.15 -14.33 -6.36
N ARG A 33 13.20 -14.76 -5.65
CA ARG A 33 14.32 -15.54 -6.25
C ARG A 33 13.92 -16.97 -6.56
N PHE A 34 13.01 -17.51 -5.78
CA PHE A 34 12.64 -18.92 -5.81
C PHE A 34 11.23 -19.12 -6.37
N ILE A 35 10.36 -18.12 -6.22
CA ILE A 35 8.95 -18.19 -6.60
C ILE A 35 8.67 -17.18 -7.71
N ARG A 36 8.06 -17.67 -8.79
CA ARG A 36 7.44 -16.81 -9.81
C ARG A 36 6.01 -16.56 -9.39
N VAL A 37 5.69 -15.33 -9.01
CA VAL A 37 4.34 -14.97 -8.56
C VAL A 37 3.38 -15.09 -9.75
N PRO A 38 2.20 -15.72 -9.57
CA PRO A 38 1.31 -16.09 -10.67
C PRO A 38 0.48 -14.90 -11.21
N TYR A 39 1.15 -13.85 -11.69
CA TYR A 39 0.53 -12.76 -12.45
C TYR A 39 1.37 -12.41 -13.69
N GLY A 40 0.76 -11.70 -14.65
CA GLY A 40 1.44 -11.26 -15.88
C GLY A 40 1.99 -12.43 -16.70
N ARG A 41 3.28 -12.38 -17.05
CA ARG A 41 3.97 -13.43 -17.84
C ARG A 41 3.92 -14.81 -17.19
N TYR A 42 3.75 -14.88 -15.86
CA TYR A 42 3.71 -16.13 -15.11
C TYR A 42 2.29 -16.49 -14.63
N ALA A 43 1.25 -15.91 -15.25
CA ALA A 43 -0.14 -16.15 -14.88
C ALA A 43 -0.46 -17.66 -14.84
N SER A 44 -1.02 -18.10 -13.71
CA SER A 44 -1.50 -19.46 -13.48
C SER A 44 -2.52 -19.44 -12.33
N ASP A 45 -3.19 -20.56 -12.10
CA ASP A 45 -4.21 -20.77 -11.06
C ASP A 45 -3.65 -21.36 -9.76
N VAL A 46 -2.30 -21.45 -9.63
CA VAL A 46 -1.63 -22.07 -8.48
C VAL A 46 -2.01 -21.42 -7.15
N PHE A 47 -2.34 -20.12 -7.14
CA PHE A 47 -2.77 -19.37 -5.94
C PHE A 47 -4.30 -19.15 -5.88
N GLY A 48 -5.07 -19.93 -6.63
CA GLY A 48 -6.53 -19.86 -6.66
C GLY A 48 -7.08 -19.45 -8.03
N PRO A 49 -8.42 -19.34 -8.14
CA PRO A 49 -9.07 -19.05 -9.41
C PRO A 49 -8.69 -17.65 -9.93
N PRO A 50 -8.46 -17.50 -11.24
CA PRO A 50 -8.11 -16.20 -11.81
C PRO A 50 -9.29 -15.22 -11.72
N VAL A 51 -8.98 -13.97 -11.43
CA VAL A 51 -9.91 -12.83 -11.40
C VAL A 51 -9.70 -11.99 -12.66
N PRO A 52 -10.73 -11.30 -13.20
CA PRO A 52 -10.54 -10.38 -14.32
C PRO A 52 -9.44 -9.35 -14.04
N VAL A 53 -8.42 -9.31 -14.89
CA VAL A 53 -7.17 -8.55 -14.65
C VAL A 53 -7.41 -7.07 -14.36
N ARG A 54 -8.32 -6.41 -15.08
CA ARG A 54 -8.63 -4.99 -14.88
C ARG A 54 -9.28 -4.73 -13.52
N LEU A 55 -10.11 -5.66 -13.05
CA LEU A 55 -10.78 -5.56 -11.77
C LEU A 55 -9.78 -5.75 -10.62
N ALA A 56 -8.88 -6.74 -10.75
CA ALA A 56 -7.85 -7.01 -9.76
C ALA A 56 -6.95 -5.78 -9.54
N TRP A 57 -6.40 -5.20 -10.62
CA TRP A 57 -5.57 -3.99 -10.54
C TRP A 57 -6.35 -2.80 -10.00
N PHE A 58 -7.57 -2.55 -10.49
CA PHE A 58 -8.38 -1.44 -10.01
C PHE A 58 -8.61 -1.51 -8.51
N ILE A 59 -9.04 -2.67 -7.98
CA ILE A 59 -9.31 -2.85 -6.56
C ILE A 59 -8.02 -2.74 -5.72
N GLN A 60 -6.90 -3.27 -6.22
CA GLN A 60 -5.62 -3.25 -5.50
C GLN A 60 -5.02 -1.85 -5.37
N GLU A 61 -5.11 -1.03 -6.42
CA GLU A 61 -4.50 0.31 -6.46
C GLU A 61 -5.41 1.40 -5.86
N LEU A 62 -6.74 1.19 -5.88
CA LEU A 62 -7.72 2.18 -5.42
C LEU A 62 -7.47 2.72 -4.00
N PRO A 63 -7.10 1.93 -2.98
CA PRO A 63 -6.82 2.45 -1.64
C PRO A 63 -5.69 3.48 -1.60
N SER A 64 -4.64 3.28 -2.40
CA SER A 64 -3.51 4.21 -2.52
C SER A 64 -3.91 5.55 -3.13
N LEU A 65 -4.96 5.58 -3.96
CA LEU A 65 -5.53 6.82 -4.48
C LEU A 65 -6.54 7.45 -3.49
N ALA A 66 -7.49 6.64 -3.01
CA ALA A 66 -8.63 7.12 -2.25
C ALA A 66 -8.25 7.69 -0.88
N VAL A 67 -7.32 7.05 -0.16
CA VAL A 67 -6.93 7.47 1.20
C VAL A 67 -6.23 8.84 1.21
N PRO A 68 -5.21 9.12 0.38
CA PRO A 68 -4.60 10.45 0.31
C PRO A 68 -5.55 11.55 -0.16
N VAL A 69 -6.42 11.26 -1.14
CA VAL A 69 -7.44 12.21 -1.61
C VAL A 69 -8.41 12.56 -0.47
N TYR A 70 -8.92 11.55 0.23
CA TYR A 70 -9.76 11.75 1.41
C TYR A 70 -9.06 12.59 2.47
N TYR A 71 -7.79 12.29 2.78
CA TYR A 71 -7.00 13.01 3.77
C TYR A 71 -6.87 14.51 3.45
N LEU A 72 -6.55 14.86 2.19
CA LEU A 72 -6.45 16.27 1.75
C LEU A 72 -7.80 17.00 1.76
N ILE A 73 -8.92 16.29 1.56
CA ILE A 73 -10.26 16.88 1.60
C ILE A 73 -10.68 17.19 3.04
N VAL A 74 -10.38 16.28 3.98
CA VAL A 74 -10.81 16.40 5.39
C VAL A 74 -9.89 17.31 6.19
N HIS A 75 -8.57 17.23 5.98
CA HIS A 75 -7.60 18.00 6.75
C HIS A 75 -7.11 19.21 5.96
N ARG A 76 -7.58 20.40 6.33
CA ARG A 76 -7.23 21.67 5.67
C ARG A 76 -5.93 22.29 6.16
N GLU A 77 -5.44 21.86 7.31
CA GLU A 77 -4.24 22.37 7.98
C GLU A 77 -2.94 21.65 7.56
N VAL A 78 -2.97 20.86 6.49
CA VAL A 78 -1.78 20.13 6.01
C VAL A 78 -0.75 21.14 5.52
N ALA A 79 0.47 21.10 6.05
CA ALA A 79 1.54 22.01 5.64
C ALA A 79 1.85 21.88 4.13
N ALA A 80 2.18 23.01 3.48
CA ALA A 80 2.39 23.07 2.03
C ALA A 80 3.40 22.02 1.48
N PRO A 81 4.56 21.75 2.13
CA PRO A 81 5.46 20.71 1.66
C PRO A 81 4.82 19.31 1.64
N ALA A 82 4.03 18.97 2.66
CA ALA A 82 3.34 17.69 2.74
C ALA A 82 2.23 17.57 1.68
N GLN A 83 1.52 18.67 1.39
CA GLN A 83 0.54 18.70 0.30
C GLN A 83 1.19 18.42 -1.06
N ILE A 84 2.34 19.02 -1.34
CA ILE A 84 3.07 18.80 -2.60
C ILE A 84 3.45 17.32 -2.77
N LEU A 85 3.98 16.70 -1.71
CA LEU A 85 4.34 15.28 -1.73
C LEU A 85 3.12 14.37 -1.92
N LEU A 86 2.02 14.66 -1.22
CA LEU A 86 0.77 13.91 -1.38
C LEU A 86 0.16 14.08 -2.77
N LEU A 87 0.22 15.27 -3.37
CA LEU A 87 -0.24 15.50 -4.73
C LEU A 87 0.62 14.76 -5.75
N ALA A 88 1.95 14.75 -5.58
CA ALA A 88 2.82 13.95 -6.43
C ALA A 88 2.50 12.45 -6.34
N PHE A 89 2.22 11.96 -5.13
CA PHE A 89 1.77 10.58 -4.90
C PHE A 89 0.43 10.30 -5.58
N ILE A 90 -0.57 11.17 -5.42
CA ILE A 90 -1.89 11.03 -6.06
C ILE A 90 -1.74 11.02 -7.59
N CYS A 91 -0.96 11.94 -8.17
CA CYS A 91 -0.72 11.97 -9.61
C CYS A 91 -0.14 10.66 -10.13
N HIS A 92 0.75 10.01 -9.36
CA HIS A 92 1.29 8.71 -9.72
C HIS A 92 0.22 7.61 -9.79
N TYR A 93 -0.75 7.59 -8.86
CA TYR A 93 -1.82 6.58 -8.82
C TYR A 93 -3.04 6.88 -9.71
N VAL A 94 -3.09 8.05 -10.35
CA VAL A 94 -4.11 8.37 -11.37
C VAL A 94 -3.68 7.90 -12.77
N GLN A 95 -2.37 7.70 -12.99
CA GLN A 95 -1.78 7.28 -14.27
C GLN A 95 -1.99 5.78 -14.52
#